data_AF-H0T411-F1
#
_entry.id   AF-H0T411-F1
#
_cell.length_a   1.000
_cell.length_b   1.000
_cell.length_c   1.000
_cell.angle_alpha   90.00
_cell.angle_beta   90.00
_cell.angle_gamma   90.00
#
_symmetry.space_group_name_H-M   'P 1'
#
loop_
_entity.id
_entity.type
_entity.pdbx_description
1 polymer ?
#
loop_
_entity_poly.entity_id
_entity_poly.type
_entity_poly.pdbx_seq_one_letter_code
_entity_poly.pdbx_strand_id
1 'polypeptide(L)'
;MRVTKSSEGGPQITAEEAARLQQARDRMIARHRLIEGIIRNNEMQLRNESARGGAEIELECARRDVARSEGGSAARAELERLMERLSELRDEHTRLVAEREWLNHALLEFDSAPTDDDHKRTGHA
;
A
#
# COMPACT_ATOMS: atom_id res chain seq x y z
N MET A 1 -43.43 29.10 41.74
CA MET A 1 -42.18 28.57 42.33
C MET A 1 -41.58 27.61 41.32
N ARG A 2 -40.37 27.91 40.85
CA ARG A 2 -39.70 27.37 39.66
C ARG A 2 -38.73 26.28 40.09
N VAL A 3 -38.77 25.09 39.49
CA VAL A 3 -37.62 24.17 39.47
C VAL A 3 -37.57 23.46 38.13
N THR A 4 -36.77 23.99 37.21
CA THR A 4 -36.30 23.30 36.01
C THR A 4 -35.02 22.55 36.38
N LYS A 5 -35.09 21.22 36.52
CA LYS A 5 -33.88 20.38 36.57
C LYS A 5 -33.52 19.98 35.13
N SER A 6 -32.75 20.82 34.46
CA SER A 6 -32.04 20.43 33.25
C SER A 6 -30.77 19.72 33.68
N SER A 7 -30.77 18.39 33.68
CA SER A 7 -29.58 17.57 33.89
C SER A 7 -28.76 17.51 32.60
N GLU A 8 -28.18 18.64 32.20
CA GLU A 8 -27.17 18.71 31.14
C GLU A 8 -25.80 18.46 31.76
N GLY A 9 -25.52 17.21 32.08
CA GLY A 9 -24.23 16.78 32.62
C GLY A 9 -23.82 15.50 31.95
N GLY A 10 -23.39 15.58 30.70
CA GLY A 10 -22.66 14.47 30.07
C GLY A 10 -21.40 14.15 30.88
N PRO A 11 -20.82 12.94 30.74
CA PRO A 11 -19.61 12.57 31.46
C PRO A 11 -18.52 13.61 31.22
N GLN A 12 -18.00 14.23 32.29
CA GLN A 12 -16.87 15.15 32.18
C GLN A 12 -15.60 14.34 31.95
N ILE A 13 -15.10 14.36 30.72
CA ILE A 13 -13.84 13.74 30.33
C ILE A 13 -12.70 14.57 30.94
N THR A 14 -11.77 13.92 31.65
CA THR A 14 -10.59 14.62 32.19
C THR A 14 -9.63 15.02 31.06
N ALA A 15 -8.77 16.02 31.28
CA ALA A 15 -7.76 16.41 30.29
C ALA A 15 -6.84 15.23 29.90
N GLU A 16 -6.53 14.35 30.85
CA GLU A 16 -5.74 13.13 30.62
C GLU A 16 -6.48 12.10 29.76
N GLU A 17 -7.79 11.92 29.96
CA GLU A 17 -8.61 11.04 29.12
C GLU A 17 -8.75 11.62 27.70
N ALA A 18 -8.93 12.94 27.57
CA ALA A 18 -8.96 13.60 26.28
C ALA A 18 -7.63 13.45 25.52
N ALA A 19 -6.48 13.57 26.21
CA ALA A 19 -5.16 13.37 25.63
C ALA A 19 -4.96 11.92 25.14
N ARG A 20 -5.39 10.93 25.93
CA ARG A 20 -5.34 9.51 25.55
C ARG A 20 -6.20 9.21 24.32
N LEU A 21 -7.42 9.73 24.27
CA LEU A 21 -8.31 9.58 23.11
C LEU A 21 -7.71 10.22 21.84
N GLN A 22 -7.09 11.39 21.98
CA GLN A 22 -6.42 12.06 20.86
C GLN A 22 -5.24 11.23 20.35
N GLN A 23 -4.39 10.73 21.25
CA GLN A 23 -3.27 9.86 20.89
C GLN A 23 -3.73 8.56 20.20
N ALA A 24 -4.78 7.93 20.71
CA ALA A 24 -5.36 6.73 20.11
C ALA A 24 -5.90 7.00 18.69
N ARG A 25 -6.58 8.15 18.51
CA ARG A 25 -7.04 8.60 17.19
C ARG A 25 -5.89 8.83 16.23
N ASP A 26 -4.84 9.51 16.67
CA ASP A 26 -3.68 9.80 15.83
C ASP A 26 -2.93 8.52 15.44
N ARG A 27 -2.82 7.56 16.36
CA ARG A 27 -2.28 6.22 16.08
C ARG A 27 -3.13 5.47 15.06
N MET A 28 -4.46 5.48 15.20
CA MET A 28 -5.38 4.87 14.23
C MET A 28 -5.20 5.48 12.83
N ILE A 29 -5.12 6.80 12.72
CA ILE A 29 -4.94 7.50 11.45
C ILE A 29 -3.59 7.13 10.81
N ALA A 30 -2.51 7.13 11.60
CA ALA A 30 -1.19 6.75 11.10
C ALA A 30 -1.17 5.30 10.58
N ARG A 31 -1.76 4.36 11.33
CA ARG A 31 -1.93 2.97 10.89
C ARG A 31 -2.73 2.86 9.60
N HIS A 32 -3.85 3.59 9.52
CA HIS A 32 -4.71 3.58 8.35
C HIS A 32 -3.98 4.05 7.09
N ARG A 33 -3.14 5.10 7.19
CA ARG A 33 -2.32 5.58 6.07
C ARG A 33 -1.35 4.53 5.54
N LEU A 34 -0.73 3.74 6.42
CA LEU A 34 0.13 2.62 6.02
C LEU A 34 -0.66 1.56 5.25
N ILE A 35 -1.85 1.19 5.75
CA ILE A 35 -2.74 0.22 5.10
C ILE A 35 -3.19 0.72 3.72
N GLU A 36 -3.61 1.98 3.60
CA GLU A 36 -3.94 2.57 2.30
C GLU A 36 -2.74 2.55 1.34
N GLY A 37 -1.53 2.80 1.83
CA GLY A 37 -0.30 2.67 1.06
C GLY A 37 -0.14 1.26 0.49
N ILE A 38 -0.32 0.23 1.32
CA ILE A 38 -0.26 -1.17 0.91
C ILE A 38 -1.32 -1.49 -0.14
N ILE A 39 -2.56 -1.03 0.06
CA ILE A 39 -3.65 -1.26 -0.89
C ILE A 39 -3.32 -0.64 -2.26
N ARG A 40 -2.87 0.61 -2.28
CA ARG A 40 -2.49 1.30 -3.52
C ARG A 40 -1.32 0.61 -4.21
N ASN A 41 -0.31 0.18 -3.45
CA ASN A 41 0.82 -0.55 -4.01
C ASN A 41 0.39 -1.90 -4.61
N ASN A 42 -0.46 -2.66 -3.91
CA ASN A 42 -1.01 -3.91 -4.43
C ASN A 42 -1.80 -3.71 -5.74
N GLU A 43 -2.61 -2.64 -5.82
CA GLU A 43 -3.30 -2.29 -7.05
C GLU A 43 -2.33 -2.01 -8.21
N MET A 44 -1.26 -1.25 -7.96
CA MET A 44 -0.23 -1.00 -8.97
C MET A 44 0.49 -2.29 -9.39
N GLN A 45 0.76 -3.21 -8.47
CA GLN A 45 1.36 -4.51 -8.79
C GLN A 45 0.47 -5.34 -9.70
N LEU A 46 -0.85 -5.41 -9.43
CA LEU A 46 -1.79 -6.15 -10.28
C LEU A 46 -1.89 -5.57 -11.70
N ARG A 47 -1.89 -4.24 -11.81
CA ARG A 47 -1.86 -3.55 -13.11
C ARG A 47 -0.55 -3.82 -13.86
N ASN A 48 0.58 -3.77 -13.16
CA ASN A 48 1.90 -4.06 -13.73
C ASN A 48 1.99 -5.52 -14.19
N GLU A 49 1.52 -6.49 -13.40
CA GLU A 49 1.47 -7.91 -13.76
C GLU A 49 0.65 -8.13 -15.04
N SER A 50 -0.52 -7.50 -15.11
CA SER A 50 -1.40 -7.59 -16.29
C SER A 50 -0.72 -6.99 -17.53
N ALA A 51 -0.07 -5.82 -17.39
CA ALA A 51 0.66 -5.17 -18.48
C ALA A 51 1.87 -6.01 -18.94
N ARG A 52 2.60 -6.63 -18.01
CA ARG A 52 3.71 -7.54 -18.31
C ARG A 52 3.24 -8.76 -19.08
N GLY A 53 2.17 -9.41 -18.63
CA GLY A 53 1.61 -10.57 -19.34
C GLY A 53 1.23 -10.24 -20.79
N GLY A 54 0.62 -9.07 -21.02
CA GLY A 54 0.35 -8.57 -22.37
C GLY A 54 1.63 -8.33 -23.18
N ALA A 55 2.61 -7.64 -22.60
CA ALA A 55 3.87 -7.34 -23.27
C ALA A 55 4.69 -8.61 -23.60
N GLU A 56 4.63 -9.65 -22.78
CA GLU A 56 5.28 -10.93 -23.04
C GLU A 56 4.64 -11.66 -24.23
N ILE A 57 3.31 -11.63 -24.35
CA ILE A 57 2.59 -12.18 -25.51
C ILE A 57 2.95 -11.40 -26.79
N GLU A 58 2.92 -10.07 -26.73
CA GLU A 58 3.31 -9.20 -27.86
C GLU A 58 4.76 -9.47 -28.30
N LEU A 59 5.66 -9.65 -27.33
CA LEU A 59 7.07 -9.94 -27.58
C LEU A 59 7.26 -11.29 -28.30
N GLU A 60 6.55 -12.34 -27.88
CA GLU A 60 6.62 -13.64 -28.57
C GLU A 60 6.06 -13.58 -30.00
N CYS A 61 4.99 -12.81 -30.21
CA CYS A 61 4.49 -12.53 -31.56
C CYS A 61 5.54 -11.80 -32.42
N ALA A 62 6.15 -10.74 -31.89
CA ALA A 62 7.19 -9.99 -32.60
C ALA A 62 8.43 -10.85 -32.90
N ARG A 63 8.86 -11.70 -31.97
CA ARG A 63 9.94 -12.69 -32.18
C ARG A 63 9.64 -13.61 -33.36
N ARG A 64 8.42 -14.15 -33.40
CA ARG A 64 7.97 -15.01 -34.49
C ARG A 64 7.93 -14.26 -35.82
N ASP A 65 7.46 -13.03 -35.82
CA ASP A 65 7.31 -12.24 -37.05
C ASP A 65 8.67 -11.80 -37.61
N VAL A 66 9.65 -11.46 -36.74
CA VAL A 66 11.05 -11.26 -37.14
C VAL A 66 11.66 -12.53 -37.75
N ALA A 67 11.32 -13.71 -37.23
CA ALA A 67 11.83 -14.99 -37.75
C ALA A 67 11.17 -15.42 -39.07
N ARG A 68 9.94 -14.99 -39.36
CA ARG A 68 9.19 -15.33 -40.58
C ARG A 68 9.36 -14.30 -41.69
N SER A 69 9.52 -13.03 -41.34
CA SER A 69 9.81 -11.97 -42.30
C SER A 69 11.25 -12.12 -42.78
N GLU A 70 11.55 -11.72 -44.01
CA GLU A 70 12.91 -11.38 -44.44
C GLU A 70 13.43 -10.13 -43.70
N GLY A 71 13.42 -10.16 -42.37
CA GLY A 71 14.11 -9.25 -41.45
C GLY A 71 13.95 -7.76 -41.74
N GLY A 72 12.78 -7.31 -42.20
CA GLY A 72 12.55 -5.89 -42.44
C GLY A 72 12.85 -5.07 -41.18
N SER A 73 13.49 -3.91 -41.33
CA SER A 73 13.89 -3.05 -40.21
C SER A 73 12.72 -2.70 -39.28
N ALA A 74 11.51 -2.63 -39.81
CA ALA A 74 10.29 -2.36 -39.04
C ALA A 74 9.97 -3.44 -38.01
N ALA A 75 10.12 -4.73 -38.35
CA ALA A 75 9.85 -5.83 -37.42
C ALA A 75 10.89 -5.89 -36.29
N ARG A 76 12.17 -5.62 -36.62
CA ARG A 76 13.24 -5.52 -35.63
C ARG A 76 13.04 -4.33 -34.69
N ALA A 77 12.66 -3.17 -35.23
CA ALA A 77 12.38 -1.98 -34.43
C ALA A 77 11.19 -2.19 -33.49
N GLU A 78 10.15 -2.91 -33.92
CA GLU A 78 9.04 -3.27 -33.03
C GLU A 78 9.48 -4.24 -31.93
N LEU A 79 10.28 -5.25 -32.27
CA LEU A 79 10.84 -6.17 -31.28
C LEU A 79 11.66 -5.43 -30.22
N GLU A 80 12.52 -4.50 -30.62
CA GLU A 80 13.33 -3.68 -29.72
C GLU A 80 12.46 -2.82 -28.80
N ARG A 81 11.44 -2.14 -29.33
CA ARG A 81 10.48 -1.36 -28.52
C ARG A 81 9.76 -2.22 -27.48
N LEU A 82 9.32 -3.42 -27.85
CA LEU A 82 8.63 -4.33 -26.93
C LEU A 82 9.58 -4.87 -25.85
N MET A 83 10.85 -5.12 -26.19
CA MET A 83 11.87 -5.51 -25.22
C MET A 83 12.14 -4.39 -24.21
N GLU A 84 12.28 -3.15 -24.67
CA GLU A 84 12.46 -1.97 -23.82
C GLU A 84 11.26 -1.79 -22.87
N ARG A 85 10.04 -1.79 -23.41
CA ARG A 85 8.81 -1.72 -22.61
C ARG A 85 8.72 -2.83 -21.56
N LEU A 86 9.07 -4.07 -21.92
CA LEU A 86 9.07 -5.17 -20.96
C LEU A 86 10.14 -5.00 -19.87
N SER A 87 11.29 -4.40 -20.21
CA SER A 87 12.31 -4.04 -19.22
C SER A 87 11.80 -3.01 -18.22
N GLU A 88 11.20 -1.92 -18.71
CA GLU A 88 10.60 -0.88 -17.85
C GLU A 88 9.55 -1.46 -16.90
N LEU A 89 8.70 -2.36 -17.40
CA LEU A 89 7.70 -3.02 -16.57
C LEU A 89 8.31 -3.93 -15.50
N ARG A 90 9.46 -4.55 -15.75
CA ARG A 90 10.19 -5.37 -14.77
C ARG A 90 10.90 -4.51 -13.72
N ASP A 91 11.45 -3.37 -14.13
CA ASP A 91 12.05 -2.41 -13.21
C ASP A 91 10.98 -1.83 -12.28
N GLU A 92 9.83 -1.45 -12.83
CA GLU A 92 8.69 -1.00 -12.07
C GLU A 92 8.16 -2.07 -11.11
N HIS A 93 8.09 -3.33 -11.55
CA HIS A 93 7.73 -4.44 -10.65
C HIS A 93 8.68 -4.55 -9.46
N THR A 94 9.99 -4.45 -9.72
CA THR A 94 11.02 -4.50 -8.68
C THR A 94 10.85 -3.36 -7.68
N ARG A 95 10.60 -2.14 -8.16
CA ARG A 95 10.32 -0.97 -7.34
C ARG A 95 9.08 -1.18 -6.46
N LEU A 96 7.99 -1.70 -7.05
CA LEU A 96 6.73 -1.94 -6.34
C LEU A 96 6.87 -3.01 -5.26
N VAL A 97 7.64 -4.08 -5.52
CA VAL A 97 7.94 -5.13 -4.53
C VAL A 97 8.71 -4.56 -3.35
N ALA A 98 9.77 -3.78 -3.60
CA ALA A 98 10.55 -3.14 -2.55
C ALA A 98 9.70 -2.17 -1.70
N GLU A 99 8.83 -1.39 -2.36
CA GLU A 99 7.90 -0.50 -1.67
C GLU A 99 6.89 -1.27 -0.80
N ARG A 100 6.37 -2.41 -1.28
CA ARG A 100 5.48 -3.29 -0.49
C ARG A 100 6.18 -3.82 0.76
N GLU A 101 7.42 -4.30 0.61
CA GLU A 101 8.22 -4.82 1.72
C GLU A 101 8.47 -3.74 2.77
N TRP A 102 8.84 -2.54 2.32
CA TRP A 102 9.00 -1.39 3.21
C TRP A 102 7.70 -1.03 3.94
N LEU A 103 6.57 -0.96 3.24
CA LEU A 103 5.27 -0.66 3.84
C LEU A 103 4.84 -1.71 4.87
N ASN A 104 5.04 -2.99 4.56
CA ASN A 104 4.73 -4.09 5.47
C ASN A 104 5.63 -4.06 6.71
N HIS A 105 6.92 -3.75 6.53
CA HIS A 105 7.84 -3.60 7.65
C HIS A 105 7.44 -2.42 8.53
N ALA A 106 7.16 -1.26 7.93
CA ALA A 106 6.70 -0.07 8.65
C ALA A 106 5.41 -0.32 9.43
N LEU A 107 4.45 -1.07 8.86
CA LEU A 107 3.23 -1.44 9.57
C LEU A 107 3.50 -2.40 10.74
N LEU A 108 4.39 -3.38 10.55
CA LEU A 108 4.78 -4.31 11.61
C LEU A 108 5.48 -3.59 12.77
N GLU A 109 6.43 -2.70 12.48
CA GLU A 109 7.10 -1.87 13.48
C GLU A 109 6.09 -0.98 14.21
N PHE A 110 5.17 -0.36 13.46
CA PHE A 110 4.12 0.49 14.03
C PHE A 110 3.20 -0.28 14.98
N ASP A 111 2.77 -1.48 14.59
CA ASP A 111 1.89 -2.32 15.41
C ASP A 111 2.63 -2.91 16.63
N SER A 112 3.95 -3.12 16.54
CA SER A 112 4.78 -3.66 17.63
C SER A 112 5.25 -2.62 18.65
N ALA A 113 5.09 -1.32 18.35
CA ALA A 113 5.50 -0.24 19.25
C ALA A 113 4.61 -0.22 20.51
N PRO A 114 5.18 -0.28 21.74
CA PRO A 114 4.42 -0.27 22.98
C PRO A 114 3.43 0.89 23.06
N THR A 115 2.24 0.63 23.58
CA THR A 115 1.28 1.66 23.97
C THR A 115 1.25 1.82 25.49
N ASP A 116 0.96 3.02 25.99
CA ASP A 116 0.83 3.27 27.44
C ASP A 116 -0.24 2.38 28.12
N ASP A 117 -1.17 1.81 27.36
CA ASP A 117 -2.18 0.86 27.85
C ASP A 117 -1.68 -0.60 27.92
N ASP A 118 -0.56 -0.96 27.28
CA ASP A 118 -0.02 -2.33 27.35
C ASP A 118 0.50 -2.70 28.75
N HIS A 119 0.89 -1.70 29.56
CA HIS A 119 1.31 -1.90 30.94
C HIS A 119 0.17 -2.23 31.91
N LYS A 120 -1.10 -2.03 31.51
CA LYS A 120 -2.26 -2.35 32.37
C LYS A 120 -2.79 -3.77 32.17
N ARG A 121 -2.35 -4.48 31.13
CA ARG A 121 -2.86 -5.82 30.79
C ARG A 121 -2.12 -6.98 31.45
N THR A 122 -1.01 -6.72 32.14
CA THR A 122 -0.20 -7.75 32.83
C THR A 122 -0.58 -7.97 34.30
N GLY A 123 -1.62 -7.30 34.80
CA GLY A 123 -2.03 -7.30 36.21
C GLY A 123 -3.07 -8.34 36.64
N HIS A 124 -3.27 -9.44 35.91
CA HIS A 124 -4.08 -10.56 36.37
C HIS A 124 -3.42 -11.89 36.00
N ALA A 125 -2.65 -12.42 36.95
CA ALA A 125 -2.25 -13.82 37.06
C ALA A 125 -2.91 -14.41 38.31
#